data_AF-A0A7N0UKZ8-F1
#
_entry.id   AF-A0A7N0UKZ8-F1
#
_cell.length_a   1.000
_cell.length_b   1.000
_cell.length_c   1.000
_cell.angle_alpha   90.00
_cell.angle_beta   90.00
_cell.angle_gamma   90.00
#
_symmetry.space_group_name_H-M   'P 1'
#
loop_
_entity.id
_entity.type
_entity.pdbx_description
1 polymer ?
#
loop_
_entity_poly.entity_id
_entity_poly.type
_entity_poly.pdbx_seq_one_letter_code
_entity_poly.pdbx_strand_id
1 'polypeptide(L)'
;MISVDAMDISGEQHLDVRHDIIKNRLDPHGNVIAARKDGIGSPKIENPLQKHGGRLEHNETYCGSCYGADTADDHCCNTCEDVREAYKKKGWALSDPDSIDQCKREGFLQRIKEEDGEGCNLYGFLEVNKVAGNFHFAPGKSFQQSNIHVHDIKTFQKDSFNISHKINKLSFGDDFPGVMNPLDGVQWTQHTSSAMYQYFIKVVPTVYTDVSEHTIQSNQFSVTEHFTGSEVGLFRAVPGVFFIYDLSPIKVTFTEQHISFLHFLTNVCAIVGGIFTVSGILDSFVYHGQKVIKKKMEIGKFS
;
A
#
# COMPACT_ATOMS: atom_id res chain seq x y z
N MET A 1 -13.45 7.31 7.19
CA MET A 1 -12.63 8.25 6.37
C MET A 1 -11.12 8.07 6.58
N ILE A 2 -10.38 7.65 5.53
CA ILE A 2 -8.90 7.49 5.53
C ILE A 2 -8.30 8.39 4.43
N SER A 3 -7.22 9.12 4.74
CA SER A 3 -6.41 9.83 3.74
C SER A 3 -5.23 8.99 3.27
N VAL A 4 -4.80 9.28 2.04
CA VAL A 4 -3.54 8.77 1.48
C VAL A 4 -2.71 9.98 1.15
N ASP A 5 -1.56 10.12 1.82
CA ASP A 5 -0.66 11.23 1.61
C ASP A 5 0.70 10.71 1.17
N ALA A 6 1.38 11.48 0.33
CA ALA A 6 2.74 11.21 -0.11
C ALA A 6 3.61 12.45 0.02
N MET A 7 4.87 12.26 0.41
CA MET A 7 5.85 13.32 0.58
C MET A 7 7.23 12.82 0.19
N ASP A 8 8.04 13.67 -0.42
CA ASP A 8 9.42 13.36 -0.75
C ASP A 8 10.43 14.33 -0.15
N ILE A 9 11.71 13.98 -0.23
CA ILE A 9 12.81 14.82 0.27
C ILE A 9 13.00 16.12 -0.51
N SER A 10 12.40 16.25 -1.71
CA SER A 10 12.43 17.48 -2.49
C SER A 10 11.41 18.51 -1.97
N GLY A 11 10.52 18.07 -1.07
CA GLY A 11 9.44 18.88 -0.51
C GLY A 11 8.15 18.82 -1.33
N GLU A 12 8.08 17.96 -2.35
CA GLU A 12 6.82 17.71 -3.05
C GLU A 12 5.89 16.89 -2.16
N GLN A 13 4.61 17.30 -2.13
CA GLN A 13 3.60 16.69 -1.28
C GLN A 13 2.30 16.50 -2.07
N HIS A 14 1.76 15.29 -2.01
CA HIS A 14 0.45 14.96 -2.55
C HIS A 14 -0.46 14.60 -1.38
N LEU A 15 -1.42 15.47 -1.07
CA LEU A 15 -2.31 15.31 0.09
C LEU A 15 -3.69 14.78 -0.34
N ASP A 16 -4.22 13.80 0.40
CA ASP A 16 -5.49 13.11 0.14
C ASP A 16 -5.67 12.74 -1.34
N VAL A 17 -4.76 11.93 -1.87
CA VAL A 17 -4.76 11.50 -3.27
C VAL A 17 -6.07 10.76 -3.60
N ARG A 18 -6.79 11.26 -4.62
CA ARG A 18 -8.12 10.76 -5.04
C ARG A 18 -8.22 10.37 -6.52
N HIS A 19 -7.36 10.90 -7.38
CA HIS A 19 -7.52 10.73 -8.83
C HIS A 19 -7.13 9.33 -9.30
N ASP A 20 -6.10 8.73 -8.69
CA ASP A 20 -5.52 7.45 -9.10
C ASP A 20 -5.69 6.34 -8.06
N ILE A 21 -6.40 6.63 -6.96
CA ILE A 21 -6.65 5.71 -5.86
C ILE A 21 -8.16 5.61 -5.61
N ILE A 22 -8.68 4.39 -5.68
CA ILE A 22 -10.06 4.09 -5.38
C ILE A 22 -10.16 3.57 -3.95
N LYS A 23 -11.11 4.15 -3.19
CA LYS A 23 -11.37 3.80 -1.79
C LYS A 23 -12.73 3.12 -1.68
N ASN A 24 -12.74 1.82 -1.45
CA ASN A 24 -13.96 1.05 -1.23
C ASN A 24 -14.15 0.82 0.27
N ARG A 25 -15.29 1.24 0.80
CA ARG A 25 -15.65 0.99 2.21
C ARG A 25 -15.91 -0.51 2.42
N LEU A 26 -15.50 -1.02 3.58
CA LEU A 26 -15.71 -2.39 3.99
C LEU A 26 -16.53 -2.46 5.28
N ASP A 27 -17.43 -3.43 5.37
CA ASP A 27 -18.07 -3.77 6.63
C ASP A 27 -17.05 -4.40 7.62
N PRO A 28 -17.41 -4.61 8.90
CA PRO A 28 -16.55 -5.27 9.88
C PRO A 28 -16.13 -6.71 9.53
N HIS A 29 -16.78 -7.34 8.55
CA HIS A 29 -16.48 -8.68 8.05
C HIS A 29 -15.59 -8.67 6.80
N GLY A 30 -15.25 -7.50 6.26
CA GLY A 30 -14.42 -7.34 5.07
C GLY A 30 -15.19 -7.36 3.74
N ASN A 31 -16.53 -7.30 3.75
CA ASN A 31 -17.32 -7.21 2.53
C ASN A 31 -17.41 -5.75 2.06
N VAL A 32 -17.36 -5.55 0.74
CA VAL A 32 -17.51 -4.22 0.15
C VAL A 32 -18.91 -3.70 0.37
N ILE A 33 -19.02 -2.53 0.99
CA ILE A 33 -20.27 -1.77 1.09
C ILE A 33 -20.26 -0.63 0.07
N ALA A 34 -21.40 -0.40 -0.56
CA ALA A 34 -21.52 0.59 -1.62
C ALA A 34 -21.09 1.99 -1.11
N ALA A 35 -20.28 2.70 -1.90
CA ALA A 35 -20.04 4.11 -1.68
C ALA A 35 -21.39 4.83 -1.68
N ARG A 36 -21.78 5.45 -0.55
CA ARG A 36 -22.90 6.40 -0.58
C ARG A 36 -22.52 7.46 -1.61
N LYS A 37 -23.42 7.73 -2.58
CA LYS A 37 -23.28 8.89 -3.45
C LYS A 37 -23.18 10.12 -2.55
N ASP A 38 -22.00 10.71 -2.45
CA ASP A 38 -21.81 11.99 -1.81
C ASP A 38 -22.82 12.96 -2.43
N GLY A 39 -23.83 13.37 -1.65
CA GLY A 39 -24.75 14.43 -2.03
C GLY A 39 -26.19 14.08 -2.40
N ILE A 40 -26.68 12.84 -2.30
CA ILE A 40 -28.13 12.58 -2.51
C ILE A 40 -28.76 12.13 -1.19
N GLY A 41 -29.22 13.11 -0.40
CA GLY A 41 -30.03 12.82 0.80
C GLY A 41 -29.83 13.76 1.98
N SER A 42 -29.05 14.83 1.87
CA SER A 42 -29.01 15.85 2.93
C SER A 42 -30.44 16.34 3.16
N PRO A 43 -30.99 16.29 4.39
CA PRO A 43 -32.31 16.83 4.65
C PRO A 43 -32.32 18.29 4.22
N LYS A 44 -33.16 18.60 3.22
CA LYS A 44 -33.37 19.98 2.77
C LYS A 44 -34.09 20.69 3.91
N ILE A 45 -33.33 21.38 4.76
CA ILE A 45 -33.91 22.38 5.64
C ILE A 45 -34.46 23.47 4.72
N GLU A 46 -35.75 23.77 4.83
CA GLU A 46 -36.44 24.69 3.93
C GLU A 46 -35.86 26.12 3.97
N ASN A 47 -35.15 26.49 5.05
CA ASN A 47 -34.68 27.85 5.32
C ASN A 47 -33.32 27.89 6.07
N PRO A 48 -32.17 27.55 5.44
CA PRO A 48 -30.85 27.56 6.09
C PRO A 48 -30.38 28.98 6.46
N LEU A 49 -29.51 29.10 7.46
CA LEU A 49 -28.96 30.39 7.93
C LEU A 49 -27.90 30.91 6.95
N GLN A 50 -27.96 32.18 6.59
CA GLN A 50 -27.03 32.82 5.64
C GLN A 50 -25.89 33.56 6.33
N LYS A 51 -24.77 33.76 5.62
CA LYS A 51 -23.57 34.50 6.09
C LYS A 51 -23.91 35.89 6.66
N HIS A 52 -24.84 36.61 6.03
CA HIS A 52 -25.20 37.99 6.39
C HIS A 52 -26.26 38.09 7.50
N GLY A 53 -26.68 36.96 8.08
CA GLY A 53 -27.82 36.89 9.00
C GLY A 53 -29.15 36.79 8.24
N GLY A 54 -30.14 36.16 8.86
CA GLY A 54 -31.41 35.81 8.22
C GLY A 54 -31.42 34.40 7.64
N ARG A 55 -32.62 33.89 7.34
CA ARG A 55 -32.81 32.59 6.71
C ARG A 55 -33.05 32.78 5.21
N LEU A 56 -32.67 31.79 4.41
CA LEU A 56 -32.86 31.82 2.95
C LEU A 56 -34.31 32.11 2.57
N GLU A 57 -34.54 33.16 1.77
CA GLU A 57 -35.87 33.47 1.23
C GLU A 57 -36.10 32.86 -0.16
N HIS A 58 -37.36 32.82 -0.62
CA HIS A 58 -37.69 32.35 -1.96
C HIS A 58 -37.05 33.28 -3.02
N ASN A 59 -36.11 32.73 -3.81
CA ASN A 59 -35.30 33.36 -4.87
C ASN A 59 -33.89 33.86 -4.47
N GLU A 60 -33.40 33.53 -3.28
CA GLU A 60 -32.01 33.80 -2.91
C GLU A 60 -31.09 32.60 -3.19
N THR A 61 -29.85 32.87 -3.60
CA THR A 61 -28.81 31.84 -3.70
C THR A 61 -28.20 31.65 -2.32
N TYR A 62 -28.23 30.42 -1.81
CA TYR A 62 -27.65 30.11 -0.51
C TYR A 62 -26.15 30.44 -0.47
N CYS A 63 -25.78 31.27 0.50
CA CYS A 63 -24.40 31.59 0.85
C CYS A 63 -24.16 31.30 2.34
N GLY A 64 -23.53 30.17 2.63
CA GLY A 64 -23.21 29.77 4.01
C GLY A 64 -22.00 30.51 4.59
N SER A 65 -21.99 30.67 5.91
CA SER A 65 -20.86 31.27 6.64
C SER A 65 -19.66 30.33 6.68
N CYS A 66 -18.46 30.88 6.47
CA CYS A 66 -17.19 30.18 6.71
C CYS A 66 -16.68 30.38 8.15
N TYR A 67 -17.49 30.93 9.06
CA TYR A 67 -17.16 31.10 10.49
C TYR A 67 -15.84 31.85 10.74
N GLY A 68 -15.57 32.87 9.93
CA GLY A 68 -14.35 33.70 10.03
C GLY A 68 -13.13 33.13 9.29
N ALA A 69 -13.28 31.99 8.61
CA ALA A 69 -12.24 31.42 7.75
C ALA A 69 -12.34 31.87 6.28
N ASP A 70 -13.28 32.75 5.95
CA ASP A 70 -13.40 33.32 4.62
C ASP A 70 -12.16 34.12 4.21
N THR A 71 -11.83 34.04 2.92
CA THR A 71 -10.68 34.71 2.30
C THR A 71 -11.05 36.06 1.69
N ALA A 72 -12.34 36.27 1.40
CA ALA A 72 -12.91 37.46 0.79
C ALA A 72 -14.36 37.61 1.25
N ASP A 73 -14.91 38.82 1.15
CA ASP A 73 -16.25 39.15 1.63
C ASP A 73 -17.35 38.35 0.91
N ASP A 74 -17.12 37.97 -0.36
CA ASP A 74 -18.01 37.19 -1.21
C ASP A 74 -17.81 35.66 -1.13
N HIS A 75 -16.83 35.19 -0.34
CA HIS A 75 -16.59 33.76 -0.16
C HIS A 75 -17.73 33.13 0.67
N CYS A 76 -18.42 32.15 0.08
CA CYS A 76 -19.46 31.35 0.71
C CYS A 76 -18.99 29.91 0.96
N CYS A 77 -19.26 29.37 2.15
CA CYS A 77 -19.03 27.96 2.47
C CYS A 77 -20.38 27.23 2.52
N ASN A 78 -20.71 26.48 1.47
CA ASN A 78 -22.05 25.95 1.29
C ASN A 78 -22.24 24.53 1.84
N THR A 79 -21.16 23.78 1.90
CA THR A 79 -21.10 22.42 2.45
C THR A 79 -20.23 22.34 3.70
N CYS A 80 -20.37 21.26 4.47
CA CYS A 80 -19.46 20.99 5.59
C CYS A 80 -18.02 20.89 5.09
N GLU A 81 -17.83 20.37 3.86
CA GLU A 81 -16.52 20.26 3.24
C GLU A 81 -15.93 21.63 2.90
N ASP A 82 -16.73 22.57 2.39
CA ASP A 82 -16.26 23.93 2.11
C ASP A 82 -15.74 24.64 3.38
N VAL A 83 -16.47 24.48 4.51
CA VAL A 83 -16.05 25.04 5.80
C VAL A 83 -14.72 24.42 6.26
N ARG A 84 -14.58 23.10 6.13
CA ARG A 84 -13.36 22.37 6.50
C ARG A 84 -12.17 22.79 5.64
N GLU A 85 -12.36 22.94 4.33
CA GLU A 85 -11.31 23.41 3.42
C GLU A 85 -10.92 24.87 3.70
N ALA A 86 -11.88 25.74 4.08
CA ALA A 86 -11.59 27.11 4.51
C ALA A 86 -10.77 27.13 5.82
N TYR A 87 -11.16 26.33 6.81
CA TYR A 87 -10.44 26.19 8.08
C TYR A 87 -9.02 25.67 7.85
N LYS A 88 -8.88 24.65 7.00
CA LYS A 88 -7.60 24.09 6.57
C LYS A 88 -6.68 25.16 5.98
N LYS A 89 -7.17 26.02 5.09
CA LYS A 89 -6.38 27.14 4.52
C LYS A 89 -5.89 28.14 5.58
N LYS A 90 -6.61 28.29 6.69
CA LYS A 90 -6.22 29.12 7.85
C LYS A 90 -5.38 28.36 8.88
N GLY A 91 -5.16 27.05 8.71
CA GLY A 91 -4.51 26.19 9.69
C GLY A 91 -5.34 25.96 10.95
N TRP A 92 -6.67 26.04 10.85
CA TRP A 92 -7.60 25.78 11.94
C TRP A 92 -8.13 24.35 11.88
N ALA A 93 -8.26 23.71 13.04
CA ALA A 93 -8.88 22.38 13.16
C ALA A 93 -10.37 22.51 13.49
N LEU A 94 -11.20 21.62 12.94
CA LEU A 94 -12.63 21.62 13.22
C LEU A 94 -12.89 20.99 14.60
N SER A 95 -13.01 21.83 15.62
CA SER A 95 -13.09 21.39 17.02
C SER A 95 -14.49 20.91 17.43
N ASP A 96 -15.54 21.57 16.94
CA ASP A 96 -16.93 21.22 17.25
C ASP A 96 -17.79 21.26 15.97
N PRO A 97 -17.94 20.12 15.26
CA PRO A 97 -18.76 20.08 14.05
C PRO A 97 -20.25 20.33 14.28
N ASP A 98 -20.78 20.16 15.50
CA ASP A 98 -22.20 20.41 15.81
C ASP A 98 -22.52 21.91 15.85
N SER A 99 -21.51 22.75 16.08
CA SER A 99 -21.62 24.22 16.00
C SER A 99 -21.71 24.77 14.57
N ILE A 100 -21.35 23.94 13.58
CA ILE A 100 -21.34 24.30 12.16
C ILE A 100 -22.65 23.83 11.51
N ASP A 101 -23.47 24.76 11.04
CA ASP A 101 -24.80 24.49 10.47
C ASP A 101 -24.71 23.52 9.28
N GLN A 102 -23.73 23.73 8.40
CA GLN A 102 -23.51 22.89 7.24
C GLN A 102 -23.17 21.44 7.65
N CYS A 103 -22.32 21.25 8.67
CA CYS A 103 -21.94 19.92 9.16
C CYS A 103 -23.08 19.23 9.91
N LYS A 104 -23.84 19.98 10.71
CA LYS A 104 -25.02 19.47 11.41
C LYS A 104 -26.14 19.07 10.42
N ARG A 105 -26.44 19.93 9.44
CA ARG A 105 -27.44 19.67 8.38
C ARG A 105 -27.11 18.43 7.58
N GLU A 106 -25.83 18.26 7.24
CA GLU A 106 -25.36 17.11 6.49
C GLU A 106 -25.24 15.84 7.37
N GLY A 107 -25.40 15.96 8.69
CA GLY A 107 -25.25 14.83 9.60
C GLY A 107 -23.81 14.31 9.65
N PHE A 108 -22.82 15.19 9.53
CA PHE A 108 -21.40 14.79 9.47
C PHE A 108 -20.95 13.94 10.65
N LEU A 109 -21.32 14.31 11.89
CA LEU A 109 -21.01 13.52 13.08
C LEU A 109 -21.74 12.17 13.11
N GLN A 110 -22.98 12.14 12.63
CA GLN A 110 -23.74 10.90 12.51
C GLN A 110 -23.08 9.95 11.50
N ARG A 111 -22.57 10.47 10.37
CA ARG A 111 -21.78 9.69 9.40
C ARG A 111 -20.51 9.11 10.01
N ILE A 112 -19.76 9.90 10.78
CA ILE A 112 -18.56 9.41 11.48
C ILE A 112 -18.89 8.27 12.43
N LYS A 113 -20.00 8.36 13.16
CA LYS A 113 -20.47 7.30 14.07
C LYS A 113 -20.95 6.05 13.31
N GLU A 114 -21.61 6.22 12.16
CA GLU A 114 -22.03 5.11 11.30
C GLU A 114 -20.85 4.38 10.65
N GLU A 115 -19.77 5.11 10.34
CA GLU A 115 -18.52 4.54 9.81
C GLU A 115 -17.65 3.84 10.88
N ASP A 116 -18.09 3.84 12.14
CA ASP A 116 -17.34 3.22 13.23
C ASP A 116 -17.28 1.70 13.07
N GLY A 117 -16.07 1.15 13.11
CA GLY A 117 -15.83 -0.29 12.89
C GLY A 117 -15.75 -0.71 11.42
N GLU A 118 -15.87 0.23 10.47
CA GLU A 118 -15.66 -0.05 9.05
C GLU A 118 -14.17 -0.15 8.69
N GLY A 119 -13.90 -0.93 7.64
CA GLY A 119 -12.60 -1.00 6.98
C GLY A 119 -12.58 -0.23 5.67
N CYS A 120 -11.43 -0.23 5.00
CA CYS A 120 -11.27 0.35 3.67
C CYS A 120 -10.38 -0.54 2.82
N ASN A 121 -10.82 -0.88 1.62
CA ASN A 121 -10.00 -1.47 0.58
C ASN A 121 -9.52 -0.37 -0.38
N LEU A 122 -8.20 -0.18 -0.42
CA LEU A 122 -7.53 0.81 -1.25
C LEU A 122 -6.81 0.09 -2.38
N TYR A 123 -7.03 0.53 -3.61
CA TYR A 123 -6.31 0.04 -4.78
C TYR A 123 -6.16 1.15 -5.81
N GLY A 124 -5.06 1.14 -6.55
CA GLY A 124 -4.70 2.21 -7.46
C GLY A 124 -3.19 2.27 -7.66
N PHE A 125 -2.73 3.39 -8.21
CA PHE A 125 -1.32 3.71 -8.36
C PHE A 125 -1.04 5.11 -7.83
N LEU A 126 0.21 5.37 -7.51
CA LEU A 126 0.68 6.67 -7.06
C LEU A 126 1.93 7.01 -7.86
N GLU A 127 1.87 8.10 -8.61
CA GLU A 127 3.06 8.63 -9.28
C GLU A 127 3.88 9.43 -8.29
N VAL A 128 5.14 9.02 -8.10
CA VAL A 128 6.08 9.66 -7.19
C VAL A 128 7.39 9.97 -7.89
N ASN A 129 8.10 10.98 -7.40
CA ASN A 129 9.45 11.26 -7.86
C ASN A 129 10.40 10.11 -7.52
N LYS A 130 11.39 9.91 -8.37
CA LYS A 130 12.48 8.92 -8.15
C LYS A 130 13.53 9.47 -7.17
N VAL A 131 13.08 9.82 -5.97
CA VAL A 131 13.90 10.24 -4.82
C VAL A 131 13.38 9.55 -3.56
N ALA A 132 14.09 9.68 -2.44
CA ALA A 132 13.59 9.16 -1.17
C ALA A 132 12.29 9.88 -0.77
N GLY A 133 11.34 9.12 -0.22
CA GLY A 133 10.04 9.66 0.17
C GLY A 133 9.26 8.72 1.06
N ASN A 134 8.02 9.08 1.32
CA ASN A 134 7.07 8.24 2.04
C ASN A 134 5.68 8.44 1.49
N PHE A 135 4.87 7.39 1.52
CA PHE A 135 3.43 7.51 1.47
C PHE A 135 2.84 6.84 2.70
N HIS A 136 1.71 7.33 3.17
CA HIS A 136 1.12 6.82 4.38
C HIS A 136 -0.41 6.92 4.40
N PHE A 137 -1.00 6.04 5.20
CA PHE A 137 -2.42 5.95 5.45
C PHE A 137 -2.70 6.38 6.88
N ALA A 138 -3.55 7.39 7.03
CA ALA A 138 -3.88 7.94 8.35
C ALA A 138 -5.37 8.34 8.41
N PRO A 139 -5.95 8.36 9.61
CA PRO A 139 -7.33 8.76 9.80
C PRO A 139 -7.49 10.28 9.66
N GLY A 140 -8.62 10.68 9.08
CA GLY A 140 -8.95 12.09 8.89
C GLY A 140 -8.39 12.69 7.62
N LYS A 141 -8.62 14.00 7.45
CA LYS A 141 -8.00 14.76 6.35
C LYS A 141 -6.71 15.39 6.85
N SER A 142 -5.68 15.34 6.02
CA SER A 142 -4.41 16.00 6.28
C SER A 142 -4.43 17.47 5.88
N PHE A 143 -3.67 18.28 6.59
CA PHE A 143 -3.39 19.67 6.27
C PHE A 143 -1.99 20.10 6.68
N GLN A 144 -1.50 21.16 6.06
CA GLN A 144 -0.21 21.76 6.36
C GLN A 144 -0.43 22.99 7.26
N GLN A 145 0.31 23.03 8.37
CA GLN A 145 0.39 24.22 9.21
C GLN A 145 1.87 24.51 9.50
N SER A 146 2.38 25.65 9.04
CA SER A 146 3.76 26.10 9.31
C SER A 146 4.84 25.07 8.96
N ASN A 147 4.77 24.45 7.78
CA ASN A 147 5.64 23.35 7.32
C ASN A 147 5.57 22.05 8.12
N ILE A 148 4.58 21.90 9.01
CA ILE A 148 4.29 20.66 9.72
C ILE A 148 3.06 20.03 9.07
N HIS A 149 3.17 18.75 8.75
CA HIS A 149 2.04 17.94 8.29
C HIS A 149 1.22 17.48 9.50
N VAL A 150 -0.06 17.82 9.50
CA VAL A 150 -0.98 17.55 10.60
C VAL A 150 -2.19 16.82 10.04
N HIS A 151 -2.63 15.78 10.74
CA HIS A 151 -3.92 15.14 10.46
C HIS A 151 -4.98 15.71 11.41
N ASP A 152 -6.14 16.09 10.89
CA ASP A 152 -7.28 16.49 11.73
C ASP A 152 -7.95 15.26 12.34
N ILE A 153 -7.32 14.75 13.41
CA ILE A 153 -7.77 13.57 14.14
C ILE A 153 -8.79 13.96 15.23
N LYS A 154 -8.87 15.26 15.60
CA LYS A 154 -9.66 15.74 16.74
C LYS A 154 -11.17 15.53 16.57
N THR A 155 -11.65 15.48 15.33
CA THR A 155 -13.06 15.19 15.01
C THR A 155 -13.47 13.76 15.40
N PHE A 156 -12.52 12.83 15.45
CA PHE A 156 -12.76 11.45 15.81
C PHE A 156 -12.55 11.32 17.33
N GLN A 157 -13.64 11.39 18.09
CA GLN A 157 -13.69 11.41 19.57
C GLN A 157 -13.09 10.16 20.28
N LYS A 158 -12.35 9.30 19.58
CA LYS A 158 -11.72 8.10 20.14
C LYS A 158 -10.21 8.31 20.28
N ASP A 159 -9.69 8.01 21.47
CA ASP A 159 -8.26 8.01 21.78
C ASP A 159 -7.48 6.86 21.09
N SER A 160 -8.14 6.02 20.29
CA SER A 160 -7.51 4.91 19.59
C SER A 160 -8.13 4.62 18.22
N PHE A 161 -7.25 4.42 17.24
CA PHE A 161 -7.59 3.97 15.89
C PHE A 161 -7.04 2.57 15.68
N ASN A 162 -7.78 1.78 14.91
CA ASN A 162 -7.33 0.47 14.45
C ASN A 162 -6.59 0.64 13.11
N ILE A 163 -5.29 0.37 13.11
CA ILE A 163 -4.38 0.38 11.96
C ILE A 163 -4.03 -1.05 11.51
N SER A 164 -4.79 -2.07 11.95
CA SER A 164 -4.70 -3.42 11.40
C SER A 164 -4.96 -3.38 9.90
N HIS A 165 -4.13 -4.06 9.12
CA HIS A 165 -4.18 -3.97 7.68
C HIS A 165 -3.67 -5.25 7.02
N LYS A 166 -4.06 -5.40 5.75
CA LYS A 166 -3.58 -6.45 4.86
C LYS A 166 -3.11 -5.80 3.57
N ILE A 167 -1.86 -6.05 3.21
CA ILE A 167 -1.30 -5.62 1.94
C ILE A 167 -1.59 -6.74 0.95
N ASN A 168 -2.53 -6.49 0.03
CA ASN A 168 -2.85 -7.48 -1.00
C ASN A 168 -1.75 -7.55 -2.05
N LYS A 169 -1.30 -6.39 -2.52
CA LYS A 169 -0.21 -6.25 -3.48
C LYS A 169 0.45 -4.88 -3.33
N LEU A 170 1.79 -4.84 -3.38
CA LEU A 170 2.56 -3.60 -3.48
C LEU A 170 3.74 -3.81 -4.43
N SER A 171 3.82 -3.01 -5.49
CA SER A 171 4.90 -3.04 -6.48
C SER A 171 5.43 -1.63 -6.77
N PHE A 172 6.67 -1.56 -7.25
CA PHE A 172 7.32 -0.32 -7.71
C PHE A 172 7.65 -0.43 -9.20
N GLY A 173 6.79 0.13 -10.05
CA GLY A 173 6.90 -0.03 -11.51
C GLY A 173 6.20 -1.28 -12.02
N ASP A 174 6.58 -1.72 -13.22
CA ASP A 174 5.90 -2.80 -13.95
C ASP A 174 6.25 -4.20 -13.42
N ASP A 175 5.31 -5.15 -13.46
CA ASP A 175 5.65 -6.53 -13.12
C ASP A 175 6.54 -7.18 -14.19
N PHE A 176 7.48 -8.03 -13.78
CA PHE A 176 8.29 -8.85 -14.68
C PHE A 176 8.32 -10.32 -14.21
N PRO A 177 8.57 -11.29 -15.12
CA PRO A 177 8.57 -12.71 -14.76
C PRO A 177 9.53 -13.05 -13.61
N GLY A 178 9.01 -13.75 -12.60
CA GLY A 178 9.79 -14.18 -11.43
C GLY A 178 9.96 -13.12 -10.34
N VAL A 179 9.39 -11.91 -10.50
CA VAL A 179 9.38 -10.92 -9.42
C VAL A 179 8.56 -11.43 -8.23
N MET A 180 9.11 -11.28 -7.03
CA MET A 180 8.44 -11.60 -5.77
C MET A 180 8.52 -10.38 -4.85
N ASN A 181 7.40 -9.71 -4.61
CA ASN A 181 7.37 -8.55 -3.73
C ASN A 181 7.21 -8.99 -2.27
N PRO A 182 8.08 -8.55 -1.34
CA PRO A 182 8.07 -9.02 0.05
C PRO A 182 6.77 -8.73 0.82
N LEU A 183 5.99 -7.74 0.40
CA LEU A 183 4.77 -7.30 1.10
C LEU A 183 3.48 -7.87 0.51
N ASP A 184 3.54 -8.66 -0.56
CA ASP A 184 2.36 -9.24 -1.17
C ASP A 184 1.73 -10.29 -0.23
N GLY A 185 0.47 -10.07 0.15
CA GLY A 185 -0.29 -10.94 1.05
C GLY A 185 0.02 -10.77 2.53
N VAL A 186 0.89 -9.83 2.93
CA VAL A 186 1.25 -9.60 4.34
C VAL A 186 0.05 -9.03 5.10
N GLN A 187 -0.18 -9.53 6.31
CA GLN A 187 -1.22 -9.06 7.21
C GLN A 187 -0.62 -8.74 8.58
N TRP A 188 -1.02 -7.61 9.14
CA TRP A 188 -0.65 -7.20 10.49
C TRP A 188 -1.89 -6.81 11.28
N THR A 189 -1.95 -7.24 12.54
CA THR A 189 -3.05 -6.96 13.47
C THR A 189 -2.54 -6.17 14.65
N GLN A 190 -3.24 -5.09 14.99
CA GLN A 190 -2.90 -4.23 16.09
C GLN A 190 -3.25 -4.86 17.44
N HIS A 191 -2.28 -4.89 18.35
CA HIS A 191 -2.45 -5.40 19.71
C HIS A 191 -2.51 -4.31 20.78
N THR A 192 -1.92 -3.13 20.54
CA THR A 192 -1.90 -2.01 21.50
C THR A 192 -2.57 -0.77 20.92
N SER A 193 -3.19 0.06 21.76
CA SER A 193 -3.92 1.26 21.34
C SER A 193 -3.01 2.33 20.74
N SER A 194 -3.48 3.01 19.68
CA SER A 194 -2.83 4.15 19.03
C SER A 194 -1.36 3.92 18.67
N ALA A 195 -1.13 3.25 17.54
CA ALA A 195 0.22 2.90 17.11
C ALA A 195 0.52 3.40 15.70
N MET A 196 1.81 3.56 15.44
CA MET A 196 2.37 3.83 14.13
C MET A 196 3.09 2.57 13.64
N TYR A 197 2.75 2.11 12.45
CA TYR A 197 3.41 0.97 11.81
C TYR A 197 4.17 1.46 10.58
N GLN A 198 5.47 1.16 10.50
CA GLN A 198 6.35 1.71 9.48
C GLN A 198 7.03 0.58 8.71
N TYR A 199 6.89 0.62 7.39
CA TYR A 199 7.63 -0.18 6.44
C TYR A 199 8.75 0.68 5.84
N PHE A 200 10.00 0.29 6.08
CA PHE A 200 11.16 0.89 5.43
C PHE A 200 11.52 0.05 4.21
N ILE A 201 11.30 0.63 3.03
CA ILE A 201 11.44 -0.01 1.74
C ILE A 201 12.72 0.48 1.06
N LYS A 202 13.57 -0.45 0.64
CA LYS A 202 14.72 -0.15 -0.24
C LYS A 202 14.41 -0.61 -1.65
N VAL A 203 14.16 0.33 -2.54
CA VAL A 203 13.79 0.11 -3.94
C VAL A 203 15.07 -0.04 -4.76
N VAL A 204 15.18 -1.12 -5.53
CA VAL A 204 16.34 -1.50 -6.34
C VAL A 204 15.94 -1.49 -7.82
N PRO A 205 16.44 -0.54 -8.62
CA PRO A 205 16.21 -0.53 -10.06
C PRO A 205 16.65 -1.84 -10.70
N THR A 206 15.75 -2.44 -11.49
CA THR A 206 15.93 -3.76 -12.08
C THR A 206 15.58 -3.71 -13.56
N VAL A 207 16.48 -4.23 -14.40
CA VAL A 207 16.22 -4.41 -15.83
C VAL A 207 16.08 -5.89 -16.10
N TYR A 208 14.95 -6.31 -16.66
CA TYR A 208 14.72 -7.68 -17.09
C TYR A 208 14.75 -7.72 -18.62
N THR A 209 15.54 -8.63 -19.19
CA THR A 209 15.65 -8.86 -20.64
C THR A 209 15.23 -10.29 -20.91
N ASP A 210 14.19 -10.47 -21.71
CA ASP A 210 13.71 -11.80 -22.09
C ASP A 210 14.59 -12.43 -23.19
N VAL A 211 14.26 -13.67 -23.56
CA VAL A 211 14.95 -14.40 -24.65
C VAL A 211 14.76 -13.79 -26.04
N SER A 212 13.78 -12.91 -26.22
CA SER A 212 13.45 -12.20 -27.46
C SER A 212 14.09 -10.80 -27.51
N GLU A 213 15.00 -10.49 -26.57
CA GLU A 213 15.64 -9.18 -26.39
C GLU A 213 14.67 -8.04 -26.01
N HIS A 214 13.46 -8.35 -25.55
CA HIS A 214 12.55 -7.37 -24.99
C HIS A 214 12.99 -7.00 -23.56
N THR A 215 13.18 -5.70 -23.31
CA THR A 215 13.63 -5.18 -22.03
C THR A 215 12.51 -4.50 -21.25
N ILE A 216 12.30 -4.93 -20.01
CA ILE A 216 11.40 -4.31 -19.04
C ILE A 216 12.24 -3.56 -17.99
N GLN A 217 11.97 -2.27 -17.79
CA GLN A 217 12.59 -1.47 -16.74
C GLN A 217 11.63 -1.35 -15.56
N SER A 218 11.98 -1.99 -14.45
CA SER A 218 11.16 -2.02 -13.25
C SER A 218 12.01 -1.90 -11.99
N ASN A 219 11.45 -2.21 -10.83
CA ASN A 219 12.14 -2.23 -9.57
C ASN A 219 11.77 -3.49 -8.78
N GLN A 220 12.72 -3.92 -7.97
CA GLN A 220 12.48 -4.84 -6.86
C GLN A 220 12.61 -4.04 -5.57
N PHE A 221 12.22 -4.62 -4.44
CA PHE A 221 12.47 -3.98 -3.16
C PHE A 221 12.67 -4.98 -2.03
N SER A 222 13.36 -4.53 -0.99
CA SER A 222 13.41 -5.20 0.30
C SER A 222 12.75 -4.33 1.37
N VAL A 223 12.32 -4.96 2.46
CA VAL A 223 11.56 -4.30 3.52
C VAL A 223 12.10 -4.63 4.89
N THR A 224 12.15 -3.62 5.76
CA THR A 224 12.23 -3.80 7.20
C THR A 224 11.03 -3.12 7.88
N GLU A 225 10.57 -3.71 8.97
CA GLU A 225 9.36 -3.28 9.67
C GLU A 225 9.73 -2.68 11.02
N HIS A 226 9.05 -1.60 11.40
CA HIS A 226 9.17 -1.01 12.73
C HIS A 226 7.80 -0.64 13.26
N PHE A 227 7.58 -0.96 14.53
CA PHE A 227 6.35 -0.66 15.23
C PHE A 227 6.66 0.31 16.38
N THR A 228 5.96 1.44 16.40
CA THR A 228 6.02 2.40 17.50
C THR A 228 4.66 2.44 18.18
N GLY A 229 4.58 1.88 19.39
CA GLY A 229 3.44 2.06 20.27
C GLY A 229 3.38 3.49 20.81
N SER A 230 2.19 3.96 21.20
CA SER A 230 2.08 5.26 21.88
C SER A 230 2.70 5.17 23.28
N GLU A 231 3.97 5.56 23.39
CA GLU A 231 4.50 5.94 24.69
C GLU A 231 3.86 7.26 25.15
N VAL A 232 3.54 7.33 26.45
CA VAL A 232 2.94 8.49 27.10
C VAL A 232 3.95 9.63 27.11
N GLY A 233 3.97 10.42 26.04
CA GLY A 233 4.84 11.58 25.84
C GLY A 233 4.11 12.74 25.18
N LEU A 234 4.65 13.95 25.32
CA LEU A 234 4.02 15.24 24.98
C LEU A 234 3.65 15.41 23.49
N PHE A 235 4.13 14.52 22.60
CA PHE A 235 3.82 14.49 21.18
C PHE A 235 3.14 13.17 20.83
N ARG A 236 1.80 13.19 20.69
CA ARG A 236 1.05 12.06 20.13
C ARG A 236 1.51 11.86 18.68
N ALA A 237 2.28 10.81 18.41
CA ALA A 237 2.57 10.40 17.03
C ALA A 237 1.25 10.12 16.31
N VAL A 238 1.14 10.56 15.06
CA VAL A 238 -0.06 10.32 14.23
C VAL A 238 -0.18 8.80 14.03
N PRO A 239 -1.27 8.17 14.50
CA PRO A 239 -1.49 6.76 14.25
C PRO A 239 -1.72 6.54 12.76
N GLY A 240 -1.05 5.55 12.18
CA GLY A 240 -1.12 5.29 10.75
C GLY A 240 -0.16 4.20 10.30
N VAL A 241 -0.27 3.86 9.02
CA VAL A 241 0.61 2.91 8.34
C VAL A 241 1.45 3.68 7.34
N PHE A 242 2.77 3.65 7.51
CA PHE A 242 3.72 4.44 6.76
C PHE A 242 4.62 3.54 5.90
N PHE A 243 4.81 3.92 4.65
CA PHE A 243 5.68 3.26 3.69
C PHE A 243 6.77 4.25 3.29
N ILE A 244 7.92 4.13 3.94
CA ILE A 244 9.07 5.01 3.75
C ILE A 244 9.99 4.32 2.76
N TYR A 245 10.14 4.88 1.57
CA TYR A 245 10.93 4.28 0.49
C TYR A 245 12.17 5.11 0.18
N ASP A 246 13.24 4.41 -0.17
CA ASP A 246 14.50 5.01 -0.60
C ASP A 246 15.11 4.18 -1.75
N LEU A 247 15.81 4.86 -2.65
CA LEU A 247 16.36 4.25 -3.86
C LEU A 247 17.78 3.75 -3.60
N SER A 248 18.01 2.48 -3.88
CA SER A 248 19.32 1.87 -3.85
C SER A 248 20.20 2.43 -4.97
N PRO A 249 21.49 2.73 -4.69
CA PRO A 249 22.44 3.15 -5.73
C PRO A 249 22.90 1.98 -6.63
N ILE A 250 22.41 0.76 -6.39
CA ILE A 250 22.76 -0.45 -7.14
C ILE A 250 21.63 -0.80 -8.10
N LYS A 251 21.99 -1.26 -9.30
CA LYS A 251 21.07 -1.76 -10.31
C LYS A 251 21.27 -3.26 -10.53
N VAL A 252 20.18 -4.01 -10.64
CA VAL A 252 20.19 -5.43 -10.98
C VAL A 252 19.79 -5.61 -12.44
N THR A 253 20.42 -6.56 -13.14
CA THR A 253 20.07 -6.88 -14.52
C THR A 253 19.89 -8.38 -14.66
N PHE A 254 18.69 -8.80 -15.04
CA PHE A 254 18.36 -10.16 -15.38
C PHE A 254 18.31 -10.31 -16.89
N THR A 255 19.00 -11.32 -17.40
CA THR A 255 18.98 -11.68 -18.82
C THR A 255 18.62 -13.14 -18.91
N GLU A 256 17.47 -13.43 -19.49
CA GLU A 256 17.12 -14.80 -19.84
C GLU A 256 17.91 -15.26 -21.05
N GLN A 257 18.42 -16.48 -20.98
CA GLN A 257 19.17 -17.08 -22.08
C GLN A 257 18.61 -18.45 -22.39
N HIS A 258 18.52 -18.76 -23.68
CA HIS A 258 18.29 -20.13 -24.11
C HIS A 258 19.55 -20.96 -23.93
N ILE A 259 19.37 -22.15 -23.36
CA ILE A 259 20.39 -23.19 -23.37
C ILE A 259 20.53 -23.68 -24.82
N SER A 260 21.75 -23.74 -25.34
CA SER A 260 21.97 -24.18 -26.72
C SER A 260 21.57 -25.65 -26.90
N PHE A 261 21.01 -25.99 -28.06
CA PHE A 261 20.66 -27.38 -28.39
C PHE A 261 21.88 -28.32 -28.32
N LEU A 262 23.08 -27.80 -28.62
CA LEU A 262 24.32 -28.57 -28.48
C LEU A 262 24.59 -28.96 -27.04
N HIS A 263 24.31 -28.10 -26.07
CA HIS A 263 24.45 -28.40 -24.65
C HIS A 263 23.49 -29.51 -24.21
N PHE A 264 22.28 -29.55 -24.77
CA PHE A 264 21.35 -30.67 -24.56
C PHE A 264 21.91 -31.97 -25.14
N LEU A 265 22.41 -31.92 -26.39
CA LEU A 265 22.96 -33.11 -27.05
C LEU A 265 24.20 -33.67 -26.31
N THR A 266 25.10 -32.79 -25.85
CA THR A 266 26.26 -33.22 -25.05
C THR A 266 25.83 -33.88 -23.75
N ASN A 267 24.79 -33.37 -23.09
CA ASN A 267 24.24 -34.00 -21.88
C ASN A 267 23.65 -35.39 -22.17
N VAL A 268 22.91 -35.55 -23.27
CA VAL A 268 22.36 -36.85 -23.70
C VAL A 268 23.49 -37.84 -24.00
N CYS A 269 24.50 -37.43 -24.77
CA CYS A 269 25.65 -38.27 -25.07
C CYS A 269 26.41 -38.68 -23.79
N ALA A 270 26.57 -37.76 -22.83
CA ALA A 270 27.21 -38.05 -21.56
C ALA A 270 26.42 -39.08 -20.73
N ILE A 271 25.09 -38.97 -20.69
CA ILE A 271 24.23 -39.93 -19.99
C ILE A 271 24.31 -41.31 -20.65
N VAL A 272 24.17 -41.39 -21.97
CA VAL A 272 24.23 -42.65 -22.72
C VAL A 272 25.62 -43.29 -22.60
N GLY A 273 26.69 -42.51 -22.80
CA GLY A 273 28.06 -42.99 -22.64
C GLY A 273 28.35 -43.46 -21.22
N GLY A 274 27.84 -42.76 -20.22
CA GLY A 274 27.91 -43.16 -18.81
C GLY A 274 27.25 -44.52 -18.55
N ILE A 275 26.03 -44.72 -19.06
CA ILE A 275 25.31 -46.00 -18.96
C ILE A 275 26.11 -47.13 -19.59
N PHE A 276 26.58 -46.96 -20.84
CA PHE A 276 27.39 -47.98 -21.52
C PHE A 276 28.68 -48.32 -20.77
N THR A 277 29.34 -47.30 -20.21
CA THR A 277 30.58 -47.49 -19.44
C THR A 277 30.32 -48.29 -18.16
N VAL A 278 29.27 -47.94 -17.40
CA VAL A 278 28.91 -48.65 -16.17
C VAL A 278 28.46 -50.08 -16.48
N SER A 279 27.64 -50.29 -17.51
CA SER A 279 27.22 -51.62 -17.95
C SER A 279 28.42 -52.49 -18.38
N GLY A 280 29.39 -51.93 -19.12
CA GLY A 280 30.59 -52.65 -19.53
C GLY A 280 31.50 -53.04 -18.36
N ILE A 281 31.64 -52.17 -17.36
CA ILE A 281 32.38 -52.49 -16.13
C ILE A 281 31.69 -53.64 -15.38
N LEU A 282 30.37 -53.56 -15.18
CA LEU A 282 29.59 -54.61 -14.51
C LEU A 282 29.69 -55.96 -15.23
N ASP A 283 29.53 -55.98 -16.56
CA ASP A 283 29.64 -57.20 -17.35
C ASP A 283 31.05 -57.82 -17.24
N SER A 284 32.10 -57.00 -17.34
CA SER A 284 33.48 -57.47 -17.20
C SER A 284 33.76 -58.05 -15.81
N PHE A 285 33.24 -57.43 -14.73
CA PHE A 285 33.34 -57.96 -13.37
C PHE A 285 32.61 -59.30 -13.22
N VAL A 286 31.38 -59.42 -13.75
CA VAL A 286 30.60 -60.66 -13.70
C VAL A 286 31.29 -61.77 -14.50
N TYR A 287 31.73 -61.48 -15.72
CA TYR A 287 32.41 -62.45 -16.59
C TYR A 287 33.72 -62.95 -15.98
N HIS A 288 34.58 -62.05 -15.49
CA HIS A 288 35.82 -62.44 -14.81
C HIS A 288 35.54 -63.18 -13.50
N GLY A 289 34.54 -62.75 -12.73
CA GLY A 289 34.10 -63.43 -11.52
C GLY A 289 33.68 -64.88 -11.80
N GLN A 290 32.80 -65.09 -12.77
CA GLN A 290 32.36 -66.42 -13.21
C GLN A 290 33.53 -67.27 -13.71
N LYS A 291 34.43 -66.71 -14.51
CA LYS A 291 35.59 -67.45 -15.07
C LYS A 291 36.58 -67.86 -13.97
N VAL A 292 36.82 -67.00 -12.97
CA VAL A 292 37.68 -67.31 -11.82
C VAL A 292 37.04 -68.36 -10.92
N ILE A 293 35.73 -68.28 -10.67
CA ILE A 293 35.00 -69.29 -9.88
C ILE A 293 35.03 -70.65 -10.60
N LYS A 294 34.76 -70.67 -11.90
CA LYS A 294 34.77 -71.89 -12.71
C LYS A 294 36.16 -72.53 -12.76
N LYS A 295 37.21 -71.71 -12.93
CA LYS A 295 38.60 -72.17 -12.88
C LYS A 295 39.01 -72.67 -11.48
N LYS A 296 38.52 -72.05 -10.40
CA LYS A 296 38.72 -72.54 -9.02
C LYS A 296 37.98 -73.86 -8.76
N MET A 297 36.80 -74.06 -9.34
CA MET A 297 36.06 -75.34 -9.29
C MET A 297 36.82 -76.45 -10.03
N GLU A 298 37.33 -76.17 -11.24
CA GLU A 298 38.07 -77.16 -12.05
C GLU A 298 39.40 -77.62 -11.40
N ILE A 299 40.03 -76.76 -10.60
CA ILE A 299 41.28 -77.09 -9.87
C ILE A 299 40.98 -77.78 -8.51
N GLY A 300 39.70 -78.07 -8.19
CA GLY A 300 39.32 -78.78 -6.97
C GLY A 300 39.53 -77.98 -5.68
N LYS A 301 39.68 -76.65 -5.77
CA LYS A 301 39.93 -75.75 -4.62
C LYS A 301 38.66 -75.18 -3.98
N PHE A 302 37.49 -75.74 -4.29
CA PHE A 302 36.26 -75.52 -3.53
C PHE A 302 35.98 -76.76 -2.68
N SER A 303 36.81 -76.94 -1.66
CA SER A 303 36.47 -77.57 -0.38
C SER A 303 36.90 -76.61 0.72
#